data_AF-A0A519T5L9-F1
#
_entry.id   AF-A0A519T5L9-F1
#
_cell.length_a   1.000
_cell.length_b   1.000
_cell.length_c   1.000
_cell.angle_alpha   90.00
_cell.angle_beta   90.00
_cell.angle_gamma   90.00
#
_symmetry.space_group_name_H-M   'P 1'
#
loop_
_entity.id
_entity.type
_entity.pdbx_description
1 polymer ?
#
loop_
_entity_poly.entity_id
_entity_poly.type
_entity_poly.pdbx_seq_one_letter_code
_entity_poly.pdbx_strand_id
1 'polypeptide(L)'
;MKKLLLFALCVASLSACKKDSENTPSKMDLITAKNWRVTAATTTTTVTTTGSSPTVTTTNDYAQYDPCEKDNFYKFNTNKTLIFDEGPTKCNPSSPQTSTITWDFNGDQTKLITGTASSSSSSSDDILELSATTLRLRTMDSYTSGSTTSSSVGTVTFTAF
;
A
#
# COMPACT_ATOMS: atom_id res chain seq x y z
N MET A 1 52.63 -25.39 -43.58
CA MET A 1 54.02 -25.01 -43.26
C MET A 1 54.03 -23.60 -42.66
N LYS A 2 54.56 -23.45 -41.43
CA LYS A 2 55.16 -22.25 -40.78
C LYS A 2 54.51 -20.88 -41.09
N LYS A 3 54.05 -20.11 -40.10
CA LYS A 3 54.89 -19.53 -39.04
C LYS A 3 54.10 -19.27 -37.75
N LEU A 4 54.71 -19.71 -36.66
CA LEU A 4 54.47 -19.34 -35.27
C LEU A 4 55.24 -18.04 -34.97
N LEU A 5 54.65 -17.09 -34.24
CA LEU A 5 55.40 -16.18 -33.38
C LEU A 5 54.53 -15.71 -32.20
N LEU A 6 54.91 -16.20 -31.01
CA LEU A 6 54.49 -15.81 -29.68
C LEU A 6 55.02 -14.41 -29.31
N PHE A 7 54.22 -13.62 -28.57
CA PHE A 7 54.58 -12.77 -27.42
C PHE A 7 53.29 -12.00 -27.02
N ALA A 8 52.84 -11.81 -25.78
CA ALA A 8 53.36 -12.05 -24.44
C ALA A 8 52.17 -12.15 -23.44
N LEU A 9 52.39 -12.88 -22.36
CA LEU A 9 51.49 -13.10 -21.23
C LEU A 9 51.92 -12.21 -20.04
N CYS A 10 50.97 -11.47 -19.44
CA CYS A 10 50.94 -10.98 -18.05
C CYS A 10 49.48 -10.54 -17.79
N VAL A 11 48.59 -11.41 -17.29
CA VAL A 11 48.33 -11.79 -15.89
C VAL A 11 47.79 -10.65 -15.01
N ALA A 12 46.50 -10.82 -14.64
CA ALA A 12 45.77 -10.39 -13.45
C ALA A 12 45.83 -8.90 -13.05
N SER A 13 44.71 -8.23 -12.76
CA SER A 13 43.68 -8.68 -11.82
C SER A 13 42.32 -8.08 -12.13
N LEU A 14 41.32 -8.94 -11.97
CA LEU A 14 39.90 -8.62 -11.93
C LEU A 14 39.62 -7.63 -10.79
N SER A 15 39.36 -6.37 -11.12
CA SER A 15 38.49 -5.52 -10.31
C SER A 15 37.15 -5.37 -11.01
N ALA A 16 36.54 -6.51 -11.37
CA ALA A 16 35.10 -6.57 -11.45
C ALA A 16 34.63 -6.42 -10.01
N CYS A 17 34.44 -5.19 -9.57
CA CYS A 17 33.55 -4.89 -8.47
C CYS A 17 32.20 -5.47 -8.88
N LYS A 18 31.95 -6.73 -8.53
CA LYS A 18 30.62 -7.14 -8.11
C LYS A 18 30.38 -6.28 -6.87
N LYS A 19 29.88 -5.07 -7.12
CA LYS A 19 29.10 -4.37 -6.13
C LYS A 19 27.93 -5.32 -5.95
N ASP A 20 27.98 -6.12 -4.89
CA ASP A 20 26.84 -6.87 -4.43
C ASP A 20 25.69 -5.87 -4.47
N SER A 21 24.80 -6.04 -5.45
CA SER A 21 23.53 -5.36 -5.41
C SER A 21 22.83 -6.06 -4.25
N GLU A 22 23.01 -5.51 -3.05
CA GLU A 22 22.04 -5.60 -1.97
C GLU A 22 20.67 -5.49 -2.67
N ASN A 23 20.02 -6.63 -2.86
CA ASN A 23 18.77 -6.76 -3.60
C ASN A 23 17.73 -6.04 -2.75
N THR A 24 17.63 -4.73 -2.92
CA THR A 24 16.60 -3.93 -2.27
C THR A 24 15.27 -4.49 -2.75
N PRO A 25 14.43 -5.04 -1.85
CA PRO A 25 13.18 -5.65 -2.26
C PRO A 25 12.33 -4.66 -3.04
N SER A 26 11.71 -5.12 -4.13
CA SER A 26 10.77 -4.29 -4.88
C SER A 26 9.52 -4.03 -4.05
N LYS A 27 8.71 -3.01 -4.41
CA LYS A 27 7.39 -2.80 -3.77
C LYS A 27 6.49 -4.03 -3.88
N MET A 28 6.60 -4.79 -4.97
CA MET A 28 5.89 -6.04 -5.15
C MET A 28 6.34 -7.09 -4.12
N ASP A 29 7.66 -7.23 -3.91
CA ASP A 29 8.20 -8.14 -2.91
C ASP A 29 7.75 -7.71 -1.50
N LEU A 30 7.82 -6.41 -1.19
CA LEU A 30 7.44 -5.88 0.13
C LEU A 30 5.95 -6.09 0.44
N ILE A 31 5.04 -5.69 -0.45
CA ILE A 31 3.61 -5.73 -0.17
C ILE A 31 3.06 -7.16 -0.10
N THR A 32 3.67 -8.11 -0.81
CA THR A 32 3.21 -9.51 -0.87
C THR A 32 3.92 -10.44 0.11
N ALA A 33 4.99 -10.00 0.77
CA ALA A 33 5.77 -10.82 1.70
C ALA A 33 5.04 -11.14 3.02
N LYS A 34 4.04 -10.33 3.42
CA LYS A 34 3.43 -10.36 4.76
C LYS A 34 1.92 -10.13 4.71
N ASN A 35 1.27 -10.46 5.83
CA ASN A 35 -0.09 -10.01 6.10
C ASN A 35 -0.04 -8.63 6.76
N TRP A 36 -1.04 -7.83 6.51
CA TRP A 36 -1.09 -6.43 6.92
C TRP A 36 -2.31 -6.17 7.80
N ARG A 37 -2.11 -5.63 8.99
CA ARG A 37 -3.18 -5.28 9.93
C ARG A 37 -3.17 -3.79 10.19
N VAL A 38 -4.35 -3.17 10.21
CA VAL A 38 -4.46 -1.74 10.55
C VAL A 38 -4.05 -1.54 12.01
N THR A 39 -3.16 -0.59 12.25
CA THR A 39 -2.69 -0.21 13.59
C THR A 39 -2.89 1.26 13.91
N ALA A 40 -3.19 2.09 12.89
CA ALA A 40 -3.65 3.46 13.07
C ALA A 40 -4.48 3.90 11.86
N ALA A 41 -5.51 4.71 12.10
CA ALA A 41 -6.34 5.32 11.06
C ALA A 41 -6.83 6.68 11.56
N THR A 42 -6.70 7.71 10.73
CA THR A 42 -7.16 9.07 11.04
C THR A 42 -7.76 9.72 9.82
N THR A 43 -8.83 10.50 10.00
CA THR A 43 -9.46 11.30 8.95
C THR A 43 -9.49 12.76 9.36
N THR A 44 -9.03 13.64 8.48
CA THR A 44 -9.20 15.10 8.63
C THR A 44 -10.17 15.61 7.59
N THR A 45 -11.28 16.21 8.04
CA THR A 45 -12.30 16.81 7.19
C THR A 45 -12.20 18.32 7.22
N THR A 46 -12.21 18.96 6.06
CA THR A 46 -12.28 20.41 5.89
C THR A 46 -13.56 20.79 5.18
N VAL A 47 -14.39 21.62 5.81
CA VAL A 47 -15.61 22.17 5.22
C VAL A 47 -15.41 23.65 4.94
N THR A 48 -15.57 24.05 3.70
CA THR A 48 -15.46 25.44 3.24
C THR A 48 -16.78 25.88 2.64
N THR A 49 -17.34 26.99 3.12
CA THR A 49 -18.56 27.61 2.57
C THR A 49 -18.24 29.03 2.14
N THR A 50 -18.66 29.43 0.94
CA THR A 50 -18.44 30.79 0.42
C THR A 50 -18.90 31.85 1.44
N GLY A 51 -17.99 32.76 1.80
CA GLY A 51 -18.26 33.83 2.78
C GLY A 51 -18.09 33.43 4.25
N SER A 52 -17.64 32.20 4.54
CA SER A 52 -17.34 31.72 5.89
C SER A 52 -15.90 31.24 6.01
N SER A 53 -15.35 31.25 7.22
CA SER A 53 -14.06 30.61 7.51
C SER A 53 -14.20 29.07 7.40
N PRO A 54 -13.16 28.36 6.92
CA PRO A 54 -13.20 26.90 6.85
C PRO A 54 -13.24 26.28 8.26
N THR A 55 -13.96 25.18 8.39
CA THR A 55 -13.96 24.34 9.60
C THR A 55 -13.12 23.10 9.34
N VAL A 56 -12.22 22.75 10.26
CA VAL A 56 -11.35 21.57 10.17
C VAL A 56 -11.55 20.68 11.39
N THR A 57 -11.79 19.39 11.17
CA THR A 57 -11.96 18.40 12.22
C THR A 57 -11.11 17.17 11.92
N THR A 58 -10.37 16.67 12.91
CA THR A 58 -9.59 15.43 12.80
C THR A 58 -10.13 14.39 13.77
N THR A 59 -10.37 13.17 13.27
CA THR A 59 -10.85 12.03 14.05
C THR A 59 -9.80 10.92 14.04
N ASN A 60 -9.65 10.23 15.18
CA ASN A 60 -8.91 8.97 15.27
C ASN A 60 -9.89 7.82 15.05
N ASP A 61 -9.97 7.36 13.80
CA ASP A 61 -10.93 6.33 13.38
C ASP A 61 -10.58 4.96 13.98
N TYR A 62 -9.29 4.64 14.11
CA TYR A 62 -8.86 3.36 14.69
C TYR A 62 -9.25 3.20 16.17
N ALA A 63 -9.33 4.31 16.91
CA ALA A 63 -9.83 4.28 18.28
C ALA A 63 -11.30 3.85 18.35
N GLN A 64 -12.07 4.04 17.27
CA GLN A 64 -13.48 3.67 17.17
C GLN A 64 -13.70 2.23 16.72
N TYR A 65 -12.66 1.53 16.25
CA TYR A 65 -12.78 0.14 15.78
C TYR A 65 -13.11 -0.80 16.95
N ASP A 66 -14.03 -1.72 16.70
CA ASP A 66 -14.33 -2.80 17.62
C ASP A 66 -13.12 -3.75 17.78
N PRO A 67 -13.02 -4.49 18.90
CA PRO A 67 -11.93 -5.44 19.11
C PRO A 67 -11.76 -6.47 17.98
N CYS A 68 -12.87 -6.91 17.38
CA CYS A 68 -12.88 -7.81 16.24
C CYS A 68 -12.25 -7.16 14.99
N GLU A 69 -12.59 -5.92 14.68
CA GLU A 69 -12.04 -5.21 13.52
C GLU A 69 -10.53 -5.00 13.62
N LYS A 70 -10.02 -4.90 14.85
CA LYS A 70 -8.59 -4.72 15.13
C LYS A 70 -7.75 -5.97 14.88
N ASP A 71 -8.34 -7.16 14.76
CA ASP A 71 -7.62 -8.39 14.43
C ASP A 71 -7.74 -8.82 12.96
N ASN A 72 -8.61 -8.16 12.19
CA ASN A 72 -8.71 -8.27 10.74
C ASN A 72 -7.36 -8.04 10.05
N PHE A 73 -7.17 -8.65 8.88
CA PHE A 73 -5.96 -8.45 8.10
C PHE A 73 -6.17 -8.55 6.59
N TYR A 74 -5.18 -8.02 5.87
CA TYR A 74 -5.12 -7.94 4.43
C TYR A 74 -3.93 -8.74 3.93
N LYS A 75 -4.15 -9.57 2.90
CA LYS A 75 -3.10 -10.33 2.21
C LYS A 75 -3.09 -10.01 0.73
N PHE A 76 -2.02 -9.38 0.27
CA PHE A 76 -1.78 -9.09 -1.14
C PHE A 76 -1.05 -10.26 -1.79
N ASN A 77 -1.67 -10.87 -2.81
CA ASN A 77 -1.07 -11.97 -3.56
C ASN A 77 -0.44 -11.49 -4.87
N THR A 78 0.56 -12.23 -5.35
CA THR A 78 1.29 -11.89 -6.59
C THR A 78 0.43 -11.93 -7.86
N ASN A 79 -0.68 -12.68 -7.83
CA ASN A 79 -1.68 -12.74 -8.89
C ASN A 79 -2.70 -11.58 -8.85
N LYS A 80 -2.39 -10.48 -8.16
CA LYS A 80 -3.22 -9.26 -8.09
C LYS A 80 -4.57 -9.45 -7.39
N THR A 81 -4.68 -10.48 -6.54
CA THR A 81 -5.79 -10.65 -5.61
C THR A 81 -5.42 -10.12 -4.22
N LEU A 82 -6.37 -9.46 -3.57
CA LEU A 82 -6.28 -8.99 -2.20
C LEU A 82 -7.35 -9.70 -1.38
N ILE A 83 -6.92 -10.44 -0.37
CA ILE A 83 -7.81 -11.12 0.58
C ILE A 83 -7.93 -10.22 1.80
N PHE A 84 -9.15 -9.91 2.18
CA PHE A 84 -9.50 -9.40 3.50
C PHE A 84 -10.03 -10.56 4.34
N ASP A 85 -9.52 -10.72 5.55
CA ASP A 85 -9.86 -11.79 6.49
C ASP A 85 -10.26 -11.16 7.83
N GLU A 86 -11.40 -11.59 8.39
CA GLU A 86 -11.94 -11.09 9.67
C GLU A 86 -11.15 -11.58 10.91
N GLY A 87 -9.99 -12.20 10.71
CA GLY A 87 -9.14 -12.65 11.79
C GLY A 87 -9.79 -13.75 12.65
N PRO A 88 -9.23 -14.07 13.82
CA PRO A 88 -9.81 -15.08 14.69
C PRO A 88 -11.15 -14.67 15.30
N THR A 89 -11.46 -13.36 15.36
CA THR A 89 -12.66 -12.84 16.02
C THR A 89 -13.56 -12.10 15.04
N LYS A 90 -14.53 -12.78 14.44
CA LYS A 90 -15.49 -12.11 13.56
C LYS A 90 -16.37 -11.12 14.30
N CYS A 91 -16.62 -9.96 13.69
CA CYS A 91 -17.58 -8.98 14.21
C CYS A 91 -19.02 -9.45 14.02
N ASN A 92 -19.30 -10.11 12.90
CA ASN A 92 -20.60 -10.70 12.62
C ASN A 92 -20.46 -12.20 12.30
N PRO A 93 -21.03 -13.10 13.13
CA PRO A 93 -20.89 -14.53 12.91
C PRO A 93 -21.50 -15.02 11.58
N SER A 94 -22.49 -14.31 11.00
CA SER A 94 -23.09 -14.70 9.72
C SER A 94 -22.33 -14.25 8.48
N SER A 95 -21.36 -13.32 8.61
CA SER A 95 -20.55 -12.86 7.47
C SER A 95 -19.63 -13.98 6.95
N PRO A 96 -19.16 -13.96 5.70
CA PRO A 96 -18.04 -14.83 5.30
C PRO A 96 -16.76 -14.44 6.05
N GLN A 97 -15.93 -15.43 6.43
CA GLN A 97 -14.63 -15.17 7.07
C GLN A 97 -13.70 -14.29 6.22
N THR A 98 -13.75 -14.48 4.91
CA THR A 98 -12.86 -13.82 3.97
C THR A 98 -13.64 -13.24 2.80
N SER A 99 -13.18 -12.11 2.27
CA SER A 99 -13.59 -11.58 0.97
C SER A 99 -12.37 -11.31 0.09
N THR A 100 -12.55 -11.40 -1.22
CA THR A 100 -11.46 -11.22 -2.19
C THR A 100 -11.81 -10.10 -3.15
N ILE A 101 -10.88 -9.17 -3.31
CA ILE A 101 -10.93 -8.10 -4.29
C ILE A 101 -9.65 -8.10 -5.14
N THR A 102 -9.56 -7.23 -6.13
CA THR A 102 -8.33 -7.03 -6.93
C THR A 102 -7.54 -5.84 -6.42
N TRP A 103 -6.24 -5.86 -6.67
CA TRP A 103 -5.36 -4.74 -6.41
C TRP A 103 -4.29 -4.61 -7.49
N ASP A 104 -3.77 -3.40 -7.69
CA ASP A 104 -2.56 -3.17 -8.46
C ASP A 104 -1.82 -1.91 -8.00
N PHE A 105 -0.60 -1.72 -8.48
CA PHE A 105 0.06 -0.42 -8.46
C PHE A 105 -0.25 0.35 -9.73
N ASN A 106 -0.27 1.68 -9.66
CA ASN A 106 -0.21 2.49 -10.88
C ASN A 106 1.18 2.38 -11.55
N GLY A 107 1.34 2.97 -12.73
CA GLY A 107 2.54 2.80 -13.56
C GLY A 107 3.87 3.22 -12.91
N ASP A 108 3.85 4.26 -12.06
CA ASP A 108 5.02 4.71 -11.29
C ASP A 108 5.09 4.12 -9.86
N GLN A 109 4.13 3.26 -9.53
CA GLN A 109 3.96 2.62 -8.22
C GLN A 109 3.89 3.60 -7.04
N THR A 110 3.41 4.83 -7.25
CA THR A 110 3.13 5.78 -6.17
C THR A 110 1.75 5.60 -5.56
N LYS A 111 0.87 4.86 -6.22
CA LYS A 111 -0.51 4.61 -5.78
C LYS A 111 -0.82 3.12 -5.72
N LEU A 112 -1.60 2.74 -4.70
CA LEU A 112 -2.26 1.44 -4.61
C LEU A 112 -3.68 1.60 -5.15
N ILE A 113 -4.07 0.75 -6.08
CA ILE A 113 -5.41 0.72 -6.66
C ILE A 113 -6.08 -0.55 -6.15
N THR A 114 -7.26 -0.44 -5.56
CA THR A 114 -8.07 -1.60 -5.14
C THR A 114 -9.45 -1.52 -5.78
N GLY A 115 -10.07 -2.66 -6.09
CA GLY A 115 -11.39 -2.70 -6.72
C GLY A 115 -11.96 -4.10 -6.77
N THR A 116 -13.21 -4.25 -7.18
CA THR A 116 -13.80 -5.59 -7.37
C THR A 116 -13.76 -5.96 -8.84
N ALA A 117 -13.46 -7.22 -9.16
CA ALA A 117 -13.35 -7.70 -10.55
C ALA A 117 -14.65 -7.50 -11.37
N SER A 118 -15.79 -7.30 -10.71
CA SER A 118 -17.12 -7.11 -11.29
C SER A 118 -17.62 -5.66 -11.30
N SER A 119 -16.88 -4.69 -10.77
CA SER A 119 -17.29 -3.28 -10.76
C SER A 119 -16.29 -2.39 -11.48
N SER A 120 -16.80 -1.32 -12.10
CA SER A 120 -15.98 -0.22 -12.62
C SER A 120 -15.49 0.73 -11.52
N SER A 121 -15.76 0.42 -10.24
CA SER A 121 -15.40 1.24 -9.10
C SER A 121 -14.10 0.73 -8.49
N SER A 122 -13.03 1.52 -8.66
CA SER A 122 -11.77 1.32 -7.95
C SER A 122 -11.51 2.49 -7.02
N SER A 123 -10.86 2.19 -5.89
CA SER A 123 -10.27 3.17 -4.99
C SER A 123 -8.79 3.31 -5.34
N SER A 124 -8.26 4.52 -5.20
CA SER A 124 -6.84 4.78 -5.43
C SER A 124 -6.27 5.58 -4.27
N ASP A 125 -5.29 4.97 -3.59
CA ASP A 125 -4.64 5.53 -2.41
C ASP A 125 -3.18 5.87 -2.72
N ASP A 126 -2.70 7.01 -2.21
CA ASP A 126 -1.29 7.33 -2.25
C ASP A 126 -0.50 6.44 -1.29
N ILE A 127 0.61 5.88 -1.75
CA ILE A 127 1.54 5.13 -0.91
C ILE A 127 2.50 6.13 -0.28
N LEU A 128 2.26 6.45 0.99
CA LEU A 128 3.15 7.32 1.78
C LEU A 128 4.39 6.57 2.27
N GLU A 129 4.25 5.27 2.55
CA GLU A 129 5.33 4.39 2.97
C GLU A 129 5.01 2.94 2.59
N LEU A 130 6.02 2.20 2.13
CA LEU A 130 5.98 0.75 2.01
C LEU A 130 7.37 0.20 2.34
N SER A 131 7.46 -0.54 3.45
CA SER A 131 8.67 -1.17 3.96
C SER A 131 8.37 -2.62 4.37
N ALA A 132 9.32 -3.32 4.97
CA ALA A 132 9.11 -4.69 5.44
C ALA A 132 8.12 -4.79 6.61
N THR A 133 7.86 -3.68 7.32
CA THR A 133 7.03 -3.64 8.53
C THR A 133 5.85 -2.68 8.44
N THR A 134 5.88 -1.73 7.52
CA THR A 134 4.92 -0.62 7.46
C THR A 134 4.39 -0.44 6.06
N LEU A 135 3.06 -0.37 5.94
CA LEU A 135 2.37 0.13 4.76
C LEU A 135 1.53 1.31 5.23
N ARG A 136 1.75 2.50 4.67
CA ARG A 136 0.98 3.69 5.02
C ARG A 136 0.37 4.28 3.78
N LEU A 137 -0.96 4.37 3.79
CA LEU A 137 -1.77 4.82 2.68
C LEU A 137 -2.47 6.13 3.02
N ARG A 138 -2.72 6.95 2.00
CA ARG A 138 -3.51 8.16 2.11
C ARG A 138 -4.59 8.20 1.04
N THR A 139 -5.81 8.44 1.49
CA THR A 139 -6.99 8.62 0.64
C THR A 139 -7.43 10.07 0.71
N MET A 140 -7.90 10.62 -0.41
CA MET A 140 -8.48 11.96 -0.45
C MET A 140 -9.81 11.93 -1.18
N ASP A 141 -10.82 12.52 -0.57
CA ASP A 141 -12.13 12.70 -1.17
C ASP A 141 -12.54 14.16 -1.11
N SER A 142 -13.31 14.61 -2.10
CA SER A 142 -13.93 15.92 -2.04
C SER A 142 -15.31 15.89 -2.70
N TYR A 143 -16.23 16.63 -2.10
CA TYR A 143 -17.60 16.77 -2.56
C TYR A 143 -18.02 18.23 -2.44
N THR A 144 -18.63 18.75 -3.51
CA THR A 144 -19.13 20.13 -3.55
C THR A 144 -20.63 20.12 -3.81
N SER A 145 -21.37 20.83 -2.97
CA SER A 145 -22.81 21.06 -3.11
C SER A 145 -23.12 22.54 -2.90
N GLY A 146 -23.62 23.20 -3.94
CA GLY A 146 -23.83 24.64 -3.95
C GLY A 146 -22.53 25.41 -3.68
N SER A 147 -22.54 26.24 -2.64
CA SER A 147 -21.40 27.05 -2.20
C SER A 147 -20.52 26.36 -1.15
N THR A 148 -20.78 25.09 -0.84
CA THR A 148 -20.06 24.35 0.20
C THR A 148 -19.25 23.21 -0.42
N THR A 149 -17.97 23.17 -0.10
CA THR A 149 -17.05 22.07 -0.42
C THR A 149 -16.62 21.38 0.87
N SER A 150 -16.80 20.07 0.93
CA SER A 150 -16.26 19.20 1.96
C SER A 150 -15.14 18.37 1.35
N SER A 151 -13.93 18.47 1.88
CA SER A 151 -12.82 17.57 1.55
C SER A 151 -12.42 16.75 2.77
N SER A 152 -11.92 15.54 2.54
CA SER A 152 -11.36 14.70 3.58
C SER A 152 -10.02 14.13 3.13
N VAL A 153 -9.10 14.01 4.10
CA VAL A 153 -7.83 13.32 3.94
C VAL A 153 -7.77 12.23 5.00
N GLY A 154 -7.88 10.98 4.57
CA GLY A 154 -7.69 9.79 5.38
C GLY A 154 -6.24 9.34 5.33
N THR A 155 -5.70 8.87 6.45
CA THR A 155 -4.42 8.14 6.50
C THR A 155 -4.59 6.86 7.29
N VAL A 156 -4.20 5.75 6.70
CA VAL A 156 -4.23 4.42 7.35
C VAL A 156 -2.82 3.85 7.38
N THR A 157 -2.41 3.40 8.56
CA THR A 157 -1.15 2.69 8.77
C THR A 157 -1.46 1.22 9.05
N PHE A 158 -0.78 0.35 8.31
CA PHE A 158 -0.79 -1.08 8.50
C PHE A 158 0.58 -1.54 8.99
N THR A 159 0.58 -2.52 9.88
CA THR A 159 1.79 -3.18 10.37
C THR A 159 1.80 -4.63 9.88
N ALA A 160 2.97 -5.07 9.41
CA ALA A 160 3.18 -6.44 8.96
C ALA A 160 3.24 -7.44 10.11
N PHE A 161 2.75 -8.66 9.90
CA PHE A 161 2.94 -9.80 10.82
C PHE A 161 3.14 -11.12 10.06
#